data_AF-A0A9X0QUD1-F1
#
_entry.id   AF-A0A9X0QUD1-F1
#
_cell.length_a   1.000
_cell.length_b   1.000
_cell.length_c   1.000
_cell.angle_alpha   90.00
_cell.angle_beta   90.00
_cell.angle_gamma   90.00
#
_symmetry.space_group_name_H-M   'P 1'
#
loop_
_entity.id
_entity.type
_entity.pdbx_description
1 polymer ?
#
loop_
_entity_poly.entity_id
_entity_poly.type
_entity_poly.pdbx_seq_one_letter_code
_entity_poly.pdbx_strand_id
1 'polypeptide(L)'
;MQPSGAGGLHQAMASPCIDVCCYDEATGWCLGCGMTRKDKKHWKKEKDRRPAIRDALSGRLLTLAASGKPIGPAAKHKKKA
;
A
#
# COMPACT_ATOMS: atom_id res chain seq x y z
N MET A 1 -9.10 28.35 -13.32
CA MET A 1 -8.92 28.19 -11.85
C MET A 1 -9.12 26.71 -11.48
N GLN A 2 -8.04 25.99 -11.19
CA GLN A 2 -8.07 24.66 -10.57
C GLN A 2 -6.96 24.65 -9.51
N PRO A 3 -7.25 24.46 -8.22
CA PRO A 3 -6.20 24.32 -7.23
C PRO A 3 -5.63 22.89 -7.28
N SER A 4 -4.42 22.81 -7.80
CA SER A 4 -3.46 21.74 -7.54
C SER A 4 -2.97 21.84 -6.09
N GLY A 5 -3.03 20.73 -5.33
CA GLY A 5 -2.07 20.48 -4.25
C GLY A 5 -2.60 20.34 -2.81
N ALA A 6 -2.25 19.18 -2.23
CA ALA A 6 -1.90 18.91 -0.83
C ALA A 6 -3.00 18.68 0.23
N GLY A 7 -2.82 17.58 0.98
CA GLY A 7 -3.23 17.48 2.39
C GLY A 7 -4.37 16.50 2.71
N GLY A 8 -4.03 15.22 2.87
CA GLY A 8 -5.00 14.15 3.17
C GLY A 8 -5.73 14.30 4.50
N LEU A 9 -7.06 14.36 4.44
CA LEU A 9 -7.96 13.99 5.52
C LEU A 9 -7.99 12.45 5.65
N HIS A 10 -6.88 11.85 6.12
CA HIS A 10 -6.79 10.41 6.41
C HIS A 10 -7.04 10.16 7.90
N GLN A 11 -8.26 10.47 8.36
CA GLN A 11 -8.68 10.16 9.73
C GLN A 11 -10.07 9.53 9.74
N ALA A 12 -10.14 8.24 9.36
CA ALA A 12 -11.17 7.31 9.83
C ALA A 12 -10.70 5.88 9.53
N MET A 13 -10.27 5.15 10.56
CA MET A 13 -9.75 3.77 10.53
C MET A 13 -8.40 3.59 9.79
N ALA A 14 -7.30 3.87 10.49
CA ALA A 14 -5.90 3.74 10.10
C ALA A 14 -5.64 2.80 8.90
N SER A 15 -5.60 3.37 7.68
CA SER A 15 -5.00 2.68 6.55
C SER A 15 -3.52 2.48 6.87
N PRO A 16 -2.96 1.25 6.80
CA PRO A 16 -1.54 0.97 7.03
C PRO A 16 -0.63 1.51 5.89
N CYS A 17 -1.06 2.59 5.23
CA CYS A 17 -0.39 3.17 4.09
C CYS A 17 0.51 4.31 4.56
N ILE A 18 1.82 4.08 4.51
CA ILE A 18 2.86 5.05 4.90
C ILE A 18 3.20 6.05 3.78
N ASP A 19 2.26 6.33 2.88
CA ASP A 19 2.46 7.09 1.63
C ASP A 19 3.53 6.54 0.66
N VAL A 20 4.10 5.36 0.96
CA VAL A 20 5.04 4.66 0.07
C VAL A 20 4.27 3.65 -0.77
N CYS A 21 4.32 3.82 -2.09
CA CYS A 21 3.68 2.93 -3.05
C CYS A 21 4.71 2.39 -4.03
N CYS A 22 5.33 1.28 -3.66
CA CYS A 22 6.30 0.57 -4.49
C CYS A 22 5.80 -0.85 -4.70
N TYR A 23 5.48 -1.22 -5.94
CA TYR A 23 5.04 -2.58 -6.24
C TYR A 23 6.23 -3.38 -6.71
N ASP A 24 6.37 -4.56 -6.14
CA ASP A 24 7.33 -5.53 -6.61
C ASP A 24 6.83 -6.18 -7.90
N GLU A 25 7.65 -6.22 -8.95
CA GLU A 25 7.26 -6.80 -10.25
C GLU A 25 7.16 -8.33 -10.20
N ALA A 26 7.86 -8.99 -9.27
CA ALA A 26 7.82 -10.44 -9.12
C ALA A 26 6.52 -10.92 -8.44
N THR A 27 6.02 -10.19 -7.44
CA THR A 27 4.83 -10.60 -6.65
C THR A 27 3.58 -9.74 -6.90
N GLY A 28 3.75 -8.55 -7.47
CA GLY A 28 2.68 -7.56 -7.62
C GLY A 28 2.21 -6.94 -6.29
N TRP A 29 2.94 -7.15 -5.20
CA TRP A 29 2.64 -6.62 -3.87
C TRP A 29 3.30 -5.29 -3.62
N CYS A 30 2.61 -4.41 -2.90
CA CYS A 30 3.21 -3.16 -2.45
C CYS A 30 4.19 -3.45 -1.30
N LEU A 31 5.45 -3.13 -1.49
CA LEU A 31 6.49 -3.21 -0.46
C LEU A 31 6.25 -2.26 0.73
N GLY A 32 5.49 -1.18 0.51
CA GLY A 32 5.17 -0.21 1.57
C GLY A 32 4.02 -0.65 2.48
N CYS A 33 2.97 -1.26 1.93
CA CYS A 33 1.75 -1.57 2.67
C CYS A 33 1.21 -2.99 2.45
N GLY A 34 1.88 -3.85 1.68
CA GLY A 34 1.47 -5.22 1.34
C GLY A 34 0.26 -5.33 0.39
N MET A 35 -0.39 -4.23 0.02
CA MET A 35 -1.58 -4.24 -0.85
C MET A 35 -1.22 -4.43 -2.33
N THR A 36 -2.06 -5.13 -3.09
CA THR A 36 -1.96 -5.16 -4.55
C THR A 36 -2.68 -3.97 -5.19
N ARG A 37 -2.45 -3.73 -6.49
CA ARG A 37 -3.23 -2.75 -7.27
C ARG A 37 -4.74 -3.03 -7.24
N LYS A 38 -5.13 -4.32 -7.25
CA LYS A 38 -6.54 -4.73 -7.14
C LYS A 38 -7.08 -4.38 -5.76
N ASP A 39 -6.35 -4.70 -4.69
CA ASP A 39 -6.75 -4.37 -3.32
C ASP A 39 -6.92 -2.86 -3.13
N LYS A 40 -6.07 -2.03 -3.72
CA LYS A 40 -6.23 -0.56 -3.66
C LYS A 40 -7.53 -0.09 -4.35
N LYS A 41 -7.93 -0.73 -5.46
CA LYS A 41 -9.20 -0.46 -6.15
C LYS A 41 -10.39 -0.90 -5.30
N HIS A 42 -10.32 -2.10 -4.70
CA HIS A 42 -11.34 -2.61 -3.78
C HIS A 42 -11.41 -1.77 -2.50
N TRP A 43 -10.31 -1.31 -1.92
CA TRP A 43 -10.31 -0.46 -0.72
C TRP A 43 -11.09 0.85 -0.92
N LYS A 44 -11.03 1.42 -2.13
CA LYS A 44 -11.76 2.64 -2.51
C LYS A 44 -13.23 2.38 -2.83
N LYS A 45 -13.56 1.24 -3.47
CA LYS A 45 -14.94 0.91 -3.90
C LYS A 45 -15.74 0.14 -2.84
N GLU A 46 -15.09 -0.73 -2.09
CA GLU A 46 -15.70 -1.78 -1.26
C GLU A 46 -15.12 -1.74 0.14
N LYS A 47 -15.86 -1.13 1.05
CA LYS A 47 -15.47 -1.00 2.46
C LYS A 47 -15.46 -2.35 3.19
N ASP A 48 -16.27 -3.28 2.74
CA ASP A 48 -16.40 -4.64 3.30
C ASP A 48 -15.11 -5.46 3.16
N ARG A 49 -14.37 -5.23 2.07
CA ARG A 49 -13.10 -5.92 1.82
C ARG A 49 -11.92 -5.40 2.65
N ARG A 50 -12.07 -4.28 3.37
CA ARG A 50 -11.01 -3.67 4.17
C ARG A 50 -10.40 -4.62 5.22
N PRO A 51 -11.19 -5.29 6.09
CA PRO A 51 -10.66 -6.26 7.05
C PRO A 51 -9.93 -7.43 6.37
N ALA A 52 -10.49 -8.00 5.30
CA ALA A 52 -9.88 -9.10 4.55
C ALA A 52 -8.53 -8.70 3.92
N ILE A 53 -8.47 -7.49 3.35
CA ILE A 53 -7.21 -6.94 2.82
C ILE A 53 -6.21 -6.81 3.96
N ARG A 54 -6.60 -6.23 5.10
CA ARG A 54 -5.75 -6.02 6.29
C ARG A 54 -5.14 -7.31 6.81
N ASP A 55 -5.95 -8.36 6.92
CA ASP A 55 -5.49 -9.68 7.36
C ASP A 55 -4.45 -10.27 6.41
N ALA A 56 -4.71 -10.16 5.10
CA ALA A 56 -3.77 -10.61 4.08
C ALA A 56 -2.45 -9.82 4.05
N LEU A 57 -2.41 -8.57 4.54
CA LEU A 57 -1.18 -7.76 4.56
C LEU A 57 -0.10 -8.39 5.44
N SER A 58 -0.47 -8.91 6.60
CA SER A 58 0.48 -9.49 7.55
C SER A 58 1.26 -10.64 6.92
N GLY A 59 0.56 -11.56 6.25
CA GLY A 59 1.19 -12.69 5.56
C GLY A 59 2.06 -12.25 4.37
N ARG A 60 1.59 -11.28 3.57
CA ARG A 60 2.36 -10.76 2.43
C ARG A 60 3.62 -10.04 2.88
N LEU A 61 3.54 -9.22 3.92
CA LEU A 61 4.70 -8.53 4.48
C LEU A 61 5.73 -9.52 5.05
N LEU A 62 5.27 -10.60 5.68
CA LEU A 62 6.15 -11.67 6.15
C LEU A 62 6.89 -12.33 4.99
N THR A 63 6.20 -12.66 3.89
CA THR A 63 6.83 -13.23 2.69
C THR A 63 7.82 -12.25 2.04
N LEU A 64 7.50 -10.95 1.99
CA LEU A 64 8.39 -9.92 1.47
C LEU A 64 9.64 -9.77 2.34
N ALA A 65 9.48 -9.77 3.66
CA ALA A 65 10.58 -9.74 4.62
C ALA A 65 11.47 -10.98 4.48
N ALA A 66 10.87 -12.18 4.36
CA ALA A 66 11.59 -13.43 4.16
C ALA A 66 12.33 -13.46 2.81
N SER A 67 11.81 -12.78 1.79
CA SER A 67 12.47 -12.62 0.49
C SER A 67 13.60 -11.58 0.50
N GLY A 68 13.91 -10.97 1.65
CA GLY A 68 14.93 -9.92 1.79
C GLY A 68 14.55 -8.60 1.10
N LYS A 69 13.26 -8.39 0.79
CA LYS A 69 12.82 -7.17 0.10
C LYS A 69 12.68 -6.02 1.10
N PRO A 70 13.03 -4.79 0.71
CA PRO A 70 12.86 -3.63 1.59
C PRO A 70 11.36 -3.40 1.82
N ILE A 71 10.91 -3.58 3.05
CA ILE A 71 9.52 -3.32 3.46
C ILE A 71 9.39 -1.96 4.15
N GLY A 72 8.22 -1.34 4.04
CA GLY A 72 7.92 -0.07 4.70
C GLY A 72 8.68 1.12 4.10
N PRO A 73 9.20 2.07 4.91
CA PRO A 73 9.80 3.30 4.41
C PRO A 73 11.07 3.06 3.57
N ALA A 74 11.74 1.91 3.78
CA ALA A 74 12.88 1.48 2.99
C ALA A 74 12.51 1.15 1.53
N ALA A 75 11.23 0.88 1.24
CA ALA A 75 10.74 0.59 -0.11
C ALA A 75 10.60 1.84 -1.00
N LYS A 76 11.03 3.02 -0.55
CA LYS A 76 11.00 4.25 -1.35
C LYS A 76 11.96 4.14 -2.53
N HIS A 77 11.51 3.55 -3.64
CA HIS A 77 12.05 3.92 -4.94
C HIS A 77 11.44 5.26 -5.34
N LYS A 78 12.29 6.26 -5.62
CA LYS A 78 11.86 7.50 -6.26
C LYS A 78 11.11 7.09 -7.53
N LYS A 79 9.80 7.32 -7.58
CA LYS A 79 9.09 7.30 -8.87
C LYS A 79 9.88 8.23 -9.79
N LYS A 80 10.42 7.70 -10.89
CA LYS A 80 10.78 8.56 -12.01
C LYS A 80 9.49 9.26 -12.43
N ALA A 81 9.55 10.59 -12.43
CA ALA A 81 8.50 11.48 -12.91
C ALA A 81 8.14 11.16 -14.35
#